data_AF-S4P2K4-F1
#
_entry.id   AF-S4P2K4-F1
#
_cell.length_a   1.000
_cell.length_b   1.000
_cell.length_c   1.000
_cell.angle_alpha   90.00
_cell.angle_beta   90.00
_cell.angle_gamma   90.00
#
_symmetry.space_group_name_H-M   'P 1'
#
loop_
_entity.id
_entity.type
_entity.pdbx_description
1 polymer ?
#
loop_
_entity_poly.entity_id
_entity_poly.type
_entity_poly.pdbx_seq_one_letter_code
_entity_poly.pdbx_strand_id
1 'polypeptide(L)'
;MLSYLSGVLTSLEQLPTRARVAAVRAATNRIATRLRNLLLDPAVRQISSGALYQLDLDVIQCEQFAAGEPVPGLKEGELLEHFASLRQLLDLITGWDWSSYLHDVGIEGGKYALVTPRDAATLLEKLKEAEQKSSV
;
A
#
# COMPACT_ATOMS: atom_id res chain seq x y z
N MET A 1 -10.18 10.52 -5.15
CA MET A 1 -10.32 9.05 -5.35
C MET A 1 -11.23 8.42 -4.30
N LEU A 2 -10.92 8.56 -3.00
CA LEU A 2 -11.74 7.96 -1.93
C LEU A 2 -13.19 8.45 -1.91
N SER A 3 -13.45 9.75 -2.16
CA SER A 3 -14.82 10.26 -2.29
C SER A 3 -15.62 9.59 -3.43
N TYR A 4 -14.94 9.23 -4.53
CA TYR A 4 -15.58 8.47 -5.62
C TYR A 4 -15.89 7.04 -5.17
N LEU A 5 -14.97 6.38 -4.48
CA LEU A 5 -15.17 5.02 -3.98
C LEU A 5 -16.29 4.95 -2.94
N SER A 6 -16.34 5.90 -2.00
CA SER A 6 -17.45 6.04 -1.06
C SER A 6 -18.77 6.27 -1.81
N GLY A 7 -18.79 7.17 -2.79
CA GLY A 7 -19.99 7.41 -3.61
C GLY A 7 -20.46 6.17 -4.38
N VAL A 8 -19.54 5.36 -4.91
CA VAL A 8 -19.86 4.07 -5.54
C VAL A 8 -20.42 3.10 -4.50
N LEU A 9 -19.83 2.98 -3.31
CA LEU A 9 -20.34 2.05 -2.30
C LEU A 9 -21.72 2.45 -1.77
N THR A 10 -21.99 3.74 -1.63
CA THR A 10 -23.31 4.29 -1.31
C THR A 10 -24.32 3.95 -2.41
N SER A 11 -23.96 4.05 -3.69
CA SER A 11 -24.87 3.69 -4.77
C SER A 11 -25.21 2.19 -4.83
N LEU A 12 -24.37 1.35 -4.21
CA LEU A 12 -24.59 -0.10 -4.06
C LEU A 12 -25.40 -0.48 -2.81
N GLU A 13 -25.93 0.48 -2.03
CA GLU A 13 -26.65 0.21 -0.78
C GLU A 13 -27.84 -0.74 -0.94
N GLN A 14 -28.51 -0.68 -2.11
CA GLN A 14 -29.67 -1.51 -2.45
C GLN A 14 -29.29 -2.96 -2.79
N LEU A 15 -28.00 -3.27 -2.96
CA LEU A 15 -27.55 -4.62 -3.21
C LEU A 15 -27.50 -5.45 -1.91
N PRO A 16 -27.66 -6.78 -2.02
CA PRO A 16 -27.49 -7.67 -0.87
C PRO A 16 -26.12 -7.47 -0.19
N THR A 17 -26.08 -7.56 1.14
CA THR A 17 -24.86 -7.35 1.95
C THR A 17 -23.66 -8.13 1.41
N ARG A 18 -23.88 -9.39 1.00
CA ARG A 18 -22.83 -10.24 0.41
C ARG A 18 -22.21 -9.63 -0.85
N ALA A 19 -23.01 -9.02 -1.71
CA ALA A 19 -22.52 -8.37 -2.94
C ALA A 19 -21.73 -7.10 -2.61
N ARG A 20 -22.21 -6.29 -1.65
CA ARG A 20 -21.49 -5.09 -1.17
C ARG A 20 -20.14 -5.43 -0.54
N VAL A 21 -20.11 -6.45 0.32
CA VAL A 21 -18.87 -6.96 0.94
C VAL A 21 -17.89 -7.47 -0.11
N ALA A 22 -18.37 -8.23 -1.10
CA ALA A 22 -17.50 -8.69 -2.20
C ALA A 22 -16.96 -7.51 -3.03
N ALA A 23 -17.78 -6.51 -3.31
CA ALA A 23 -17.37 -5.32 -4.06
C ALA A 23 -16.30 -4.52 -3.32
N VAL A 24 -16.47 -4.27 -2.02
CA VAL A 24 -15.50 -3.48 -1.24
C VAL A 24 -14.18 -4.24 -1.06
N ARG A 25 -14.20 -5.56 -0.80
CA ARG A 25 -13.00 -6.41 -0.78
C ARG A 25 -12.24 -6.33 -2.10
N ALA A 26 -12.95 -6.50 -3.21
CA ALA A 26 -12.34 -6.45 -4.55
C ALA A 26 -11.76 -5.06 -4.86
N ALA A 27 -12.45 -3.99 -4.48
CA ALA A 27 -11.99 -2.63 -4.69
C ALA A 27 -10.75 -2.32 -3.85
N THR A 28 -10.77 -2.63 -2.55
CA THR A 28 -9.65 -2.40 -1.64
C THR A 28 -8.40 -3.19 -2.04
N ASN A 29 -8.55 -4.49 -2.32
CA ASN A 29 -7.46 -5.33 -2.82
C ASN A 29 -6.86 -4.76 -4.12
N ARG A 30 -7.71 -4.37 -5.07
CA ARG A 30 -7.27 -3.79 -6.35
C ARG A 30 -6.52 -2.48 -6.16
N ILE A 31 -6.95 -1.62 -5.24
CA ILE A 31 -6.25 -0.36 -4.93
C ILE A 31 -4.87 -0.66 -4.36
N ALA A 32 -4.79 -1.47 -3.30
CA ALA A 32 -3.52 -1.83 -2.66
C ALA A 32 -2.53 -2.46 -3.67
N THR A 33 -3.02 -3.41 -4.46
CA THR A 33 -2.23 -4.07 -5.53
C THR A 33 -1.74 -3.06 -6.57
N ARG A 34 -2.58 -2.13 -7.01
CA ARG A 34 -2.20 -1.14 -8.02
C ARG A 34 -1.17 -0.15 -7.51
N LEU A 35 -1.32 0.33 -6.27
CA LEU A 35 -0.36 1.24 -5.65
C LEU A 35 1.00 0.57 -5.44
N ARG A 36 1.00 -0.68 -4.95
CA ARG A 36 2.23 -1.48 -4.83
C ARG A 36 2.91 -1.70 -6.18
N ASN A 37 2.13 -2.09 -7.19
CA ASN A 37 2.67 -2.30 -8.53
C ASN A 37 3.20 -1.02 -9.15
N LEU A 38 2.61 0.15 -8.88
CA LEU A 38 3.12 1.43 -9.34
C LEU A 38 4.54 1.71 -8.82
N LEU A 39 4.81 1.40 -7.55
CA LEU A 39 6.14 1.56 -6.95
C LEU A 39 7.18 0.61 -7.57
N LEU A 40 6.75 -0.60 -7.93
CA LEU A 40 7.63 -1.68 -8.37
C LEU A 40 7.64 -1.87 -9.89
N ASP A 41 6.89 -1.07 -10.64
CA ASP A 41 6.75 -1.19 -12.09
C ASP A 41 8.12 -1.01 -12.76
N PRO A 42 8.64 -1.99 -13.51
CA PRO A 42 9.94 -1.86 -14.18
C PRO A 42 9.98 -0.73 -15.22
N ALA A 43 8.84 -0.27 -15.73
CA ALA A 43 8.77 0.88 -16.64
C ALA A 43 9.04 2.21 -15.92
N VAL A 44 8.77 2.30 -14.61
CA VAL A 44 9.03 3.49 -13.80
C VAL A 44 10.47 3.43 -13.30
N ARG A 45 11.38 4.15 -13.94
CA ARG A 45 12.83 4.05 -13.59
C ARG A 45 13.23 4.79 -12.33
N GLN A 46 12.46 5.79 -11.94
CA GLN A 46 12.82 6.67 -10.82
C GLN A 46 11.56 7.14 -10.10
N ILE A 47 11.69 7.34 -8.79
CA ILE A 47 10.65 7.90 -7.93
C ILE A 47 11.37 8.90 -7.04
N SER A 48 10.91 10.16 -7.01
CA SER A 48 11.48 11.15 -6.09
C SER A 48 10.99 10.88 -4.66
N SER A 49 11.77 11.27 -3.66
CA SER A 49 11.38 11.13 -2.26
C SER A 49 10.06 11.84 -1.97
N GLY A 50 9.84 13.03 -2.55
CA GLY A 50 8.57 13.75 -2.42
C GLY A 50 7.36 12.99 -2.99
N ALA A 51 7.52 12.32 -4.14
CA ALA A 51 6.45 11.50 -4.72
C ALA A 51 6.16 10.26 -3.85
N LEU A 52 7.19 9.66 -3.26
CA LEU A 52 7.04 8.53 -2.34
C LEU A 52 6.29 8.94 -1.06
N TYR A 53 6.66 10.07 -0.44
CA TYR A 53 5.96 10.58 0.74
C TYR A 53 4.50 10.94 0.44
N GLN A 54 4.21 11.50 -0.74
CA GLN A 54 2.82 11.79 -1.10
C GLN A 54 2.01 10.51 -1.29
N LEU A 55 2.59 9.48 -1.91
CA LEU A 55 1.94 8.18 -2.04
C LEU A 55 1.73 7.53 -0.67
N ASP A 56 2.67 7.69 0.26
CA ASP A 56 2.53 7.20 1.64
C ASP A 56 1.31 7.81 2.34
N LEU A 57 1.15 9.13 2.25
CA LEU A 57 -0.05 9.83 2.74
C LEU A 57 -1.33 9.33 2.06
N ASP A 58 -1.31 9.11 0.74
CA ASP A 58 -2.47 8.59 0.02
C ASP A 58 -2.84 7.17 0.48
N VAL A 59 -1.85 6.33 0.82
CA VAL A 59 -2.08 4.99 1.39
C VAL A 59 -2.67 5.09 2.79
N ILE A 60 -2.19 6.01 3.64
CA ILE A 60 -2.79 6.27 4.97
C ILE A 60 -4.29 6.57 4.83
N GLN A 61 -4.67 7.40 3.86
CA GLN A 61 -6.09 7.71 3.64
C GLN A 61 -6.89 6.47 3.18
N CYS A 62 -6.28 5.59 2.38
CA CYS A 62 -6.92 4.34 1.97
C CYS A 62 -7.09 3.36 3.14
N GLU A 63 -6.12 3.30 4.04
CA GLU A 63 -6.17 2.48 5.26
C GLU A 63 -7.22 3.02 6.24
N GLN A 64 -7.30 4.33 6.43
CA GLN A 64 -8.38 4.94 7.23
C GLN A 64 -9.77 4.58 6.68
N PHE A 65 -9.93 4.61 5.34
CA PHE A 65 -11.16 4.16 4.70
C PHE A 65 -11.42 2.66 4.98
N ALA A 66 -10.40 1.81 4.88
CA ALA A 66 -10.53 0.38 5.14
C ALA A 66 -10.84 0.05 6.61
N ALA A 67 -10.30 0.83 7.54
CA ALA A 67 -10.54 0.72 8.98
C ALA A 67 -11.94 1.21 9.39
N GLY A 68 -12.52 2.15 8.65
CA GLY A 68 -13.82 2.76 8.94
C GLY A 68 -15.06 1.90 8.65
N GLU A 69 -14.90 0.58 8.51
CA GLU A 69 -15.99 -0.39 8.26
C GLU A 69 -17.00 0.08 7.19
N PRO A 70 -16.57 0.25 5.93
CA PRO A 70 -17.38 0.87 4.88
C PRO A 70 -18.66 0.07 4.51
N VAL A 71 -18.74 -1.20 4.90
CA VAL A 71 -19.91 -2.07 4.73
C VAL A 71 -20.05 -2.97 5.96
N PRO A 72 -21.26 -3.13 6.54
CA PRO A 72 -21.46 -4.01 7.69
C PRO A 72 -21.18 -5.48 7.36
N GLY A 73 -20.70 -6.23 8.36
CA GLY A 73 -20.44 -7.67 8.25
C GLY A 73 -19.03 -8.05 7.77
N LEU A 74 -18.13 -7.07 7.67
CA LEU A 74 -16.69 -7.32 7.56
C LEU A 74 -16.10 -7.63 8.93
N LYS A 75 -15.04 -8.45 8.97
CA LYS A 75 -14.26 -8.60 10.20
C LYS A 75 -13.39 -7.36 10.41
N GLU A 76 -13.18 -6.98 11.66
CA GLU A 76 -12.27 -5.89 12.03
C GLU A 76 -10.87 -6.16 11.43
N GLY A 77 -10.28 -5.14 10.81
CA GLY A 77 -8.95 -5.23 10.20
C GLY A 77 -8.86 -6.01 8.88
N GLU A 78 -9.93 -6.70 8.45
CA GLU A 78 -9.89 -7.56 7.26
C GLU A 78 -9.46 -6.81 5.99
N LEU A 79 -9.96 -5.59 5.81
CA LEU A 79 -9.61 -4.77 4.64
C LEU A 79 -8.19 -4.20 4.73
N LEU A 80 -7.63 -4.04 5.93
CA LEU A 80 -6.28 -3.53 6.15
C LEU A 80 -5.22 -4.56 5.74
N GLU A 81 -5.54 -5.87 5.82
CA GLU A 81 -4.65 -6.94 5.38
C GLU A 81 -4.21 -6.78 3.90
N HIS A 82 -5.07 -6.19 3.06
CA HIS A 82 -4.73 -5.91 1.67
C HIS A 82 -3.59 -4.88 1.52
N PHE A 83 -3.44 -3.96 2.47
CA PHE A 83 -2.39 -2.93 2.45
C PHE A 83 -1.11 -3.36 3.16
N ALA A 84 -1.12 -4.43 3.97
CA ALA A 84 -0.02 -4.78 4.86
C ALA A 84 1.35 -4.87 4.16
N SER A 85 1.44 -5.52 2.99
CA SER A 85 2.72 -5.59 2.25
C SER A 85 3.17 -4.22 1.72
N LEU A 86 2.23 -3.39 1.26
CA LEU A 86 2.54 -2.04 0.77
C LEU A 86 2.96 -1.12 1.92
N ARG A 87 2.24 -1.17 3.04
CA ARG A 87 2.53 -0.42 4.27
C ARG A 87 3.92 -0.74 4.81
N GLN A 88 4.24 -2.03 4.97
CA GLN A 88 5.58 -2.45 5.42
C GLN A 88 6.69 -1.98 4.47
N LEU A 89 6.46 -2.04 3.15
CA LEU A 89 7.44 -1.55 2.16
C LEU A 89 7.64 -0.03 2.29
N LEU A 90 6.56 0.74 2.43
CA LEU A 90 6.64 2.19 2.62
C LEU A 90 7.36 2.52 3.92
N ASP A 91 6.96 1.93 5.04
CA ASP A 91 7.53 2.19 6.36
C ASP A 91 9.03 1.85 6.42
N LEU A 92 9.47 0.79 5.73
CA LEU A 92 10.89 0.45 5.63
C LEU A 92 11.67 1.57 4.93
N ILE A 93 11.18 2.01 3.78
CA ILE A 93 11.89 2.95 2.90
C ILE A 93 11.84 4.37 3.45
N THR A 94 10.68 4.82 3.92
CA THR A 94 10.50 6.17 4.49
C THR A 94 11.10 6.28 5.90
N GLY A 95 11.03 5.20 6.69
CA GLY A 95 11.61 5.14 8.03
C GLY A 95 13.11 4.81 8.07
N TRP A 96 13.69 4.41 6.93
CA TRP A 96 15.10 4.01 6.80
C TRP A 96 15.53 2.92 7.81
N ASP A 97 14.62 2.01 8.16
CA ASP A 97 14.80 1.01 9.23
C ASP A 97 15.49 -0.27 8.75
N TRP A 98 16.61 -0.08 8.04
CA TRP A 98 17.38 -1.17 7.46
C TRP A 98 18.00 -2.09 8.51
N SER A 99 18.32 -1.58 9.70
CA SER A 99 18.84 -2.39 10.80
C SER A 99 17.85 -3.47 11.23
N SER A 100 16.58 -3.09 11.46
CA SER A 100 15.55 -4.06 11.84
C SER A 100 15.22 -4.99 10.68
N TYR A 101 15.13 -4.45 9.45
CA TYR A 101 14.90 -5.27 8.27
C TYR A 101 15.94 -6.36 8.09
N LEU A 102 17.23 -5.99 8.05
CA LEU A 102 18.34 -6.91 7.79
C LEU A 102 18.51 -7.95 8.90
N HIS A 103 18.22 -7.58 10.14
CA HIS A 103 18.22 -8.54 11.26
C HIS A 103 17.13 -9.61 11.09
N ASP A 104 15.95 -9.21 10.62
CA ASP A 104 14.76 -10.07 10.56
C ASP A 104 14.54 -10.77 9.20
N VAL A 105 15.38 -10.52 8.17
CA VAL A 105 15.18 -11.12 6.84
C VAL A 105 15.16 -12.65 6.93
N GLY A 106 14.04 -13.25 6.52
CA GLY A 106 13.85 -14.70 6.52
C GLY A 106 13.38 -15.27 7.86
N ILE A 107 13.17 -14.42 8.87
CA ILE A 107 12.60 -14.81 10.17
C ILE A 107 11.07 -14.60 10.12
N GLU A 108 10.31 -15.63 10.52
CA GLU A 108 8.86 -15.50 10.66
C GLU A 108 8.49 -14.52 11.78
N GLY A 109 7.52 -13.64 11.52
CA GLY A 109 7.05 -12.65 12.50
C GLY A 109 7.90 -11.39 12.62
N GLY A 110 8.94 -11.23 11.77
CA GLY A 110 9.71 -9.99 11.68
C GLY A 110 8.85 -8.78 11.28
N LYS A 111 9.28 -7.58 11.68
CA LYS A 111 8.53 -6.32 11.47
C LYS A 111 8.13 -6.09 10.00
N TYR A 112 9.00 -6.51 9.08
CA TYR A 112 8.87 -6.32 7.64
C TYR A 112 8.76 -7.66 6.87
N ALA A 113 8.15 -8.68 7.49
CA ALA A 113 8.08 -10.03 6.94
C ALA A 113 7.41 -10.14 5.55
N LEU A 114 6.61 -9.13 5.14
CA LEU A 114 5.94 -9.09 3.83
C LEU A 114 6.75 -8.33 2.76
N VAL A 115 7.95 -7.87 3.09
CA VAL A 115 8.84 -7.14 2.18
C VAL A 115 9.96 -8.07 1.72
N THR A 116 9.92 -8.45 0.45
CA THR A 116 11.00 -9.25 -0.13
C THR A 116 12.25 -8.40 -0.36
N PRO A 117 13.48 -8.98 -0.29
CA PRO A 117 14.70 -8.25 -0.59
C PRO A 117 14.69 -7.62 -1.99
N ARG A 118 14.03 -8.29 -2.95
CA ARG A 118 13.86 -7.80 -4.32
C ARG A 118 13.02 -6.53 -4.36
N ASP A 119 11.91 -6.48 -3.64
CA ASP A 119 11.03 -5.31 -3.65
C ASP A 119 11.69 -4.10 -2.97
N ALA A 120 12.36 -4.35 -1.84
CA ALA A 120 13.13 -3.32 -1.13
C ALA A 120 14.25 -2.74 -2.01
N ALA A 121 15.06 -3.60 -2.65
CA ALA A 121 16.10 -3.18 -3.57
C ALA A 121 15.54 -2.39 -4.76
N THR A 122 14.46 -2.88 -5.38
CA THR A 122 13.82 -2.24 -6.53
C THR A 122 13.39 -0.81 -6.22
N LEU A 123 12.78 -0.57 -5.06
CA LEU A 123 12.33 0.77 -4.68
C LEU A 123 13.50 1.68 -4.28
N LEU A 124 14.50 1.14 -3.59
CA LEU A 124 15.72 1.87 -3.23
C LEU A 124 16.51 2.34 -4.46
N GLU A 125 16.63 1.49 -5.48
CA GLU A 125 17.29 1.83 -6.75
C GLU A 125 16.57 3.00 -7.46
N LYS A 126 15.24 3.00 -7.48
CA LYS A 126 14.44 4.08 -8.09
C LYS A 126 14.63 5.42 -7.37
N LEU A 127 14.79 5.41 -6.05
CA LEU A 127 15.08 6.61 -5.27
C LEU A 127 16.48 7.15 -5.57
N LYS A 128 17.48 6.26 -5.56
CA LYS A 128 18.86 6.61 -5.88
C LYS A 128 19.00 7.20 -7.28
N GLU A 129 18.31 6.63 -8.27
CA GLU A 129 18.30 7.13 -9.66
C GLU A 129 17.71 8.55 -9.74
N ALA A 130 16.67 8.85 -8.94
CA ALA A 130 16.08 10.18 -8.89
C ALA A 130 17.06 11.21 -8.28
N GLU A 131 17.77 10.84 -7.22
CA GLU A 131 18.76 11.70 -6.55
C GLU A 131 19.94 12.03 -7.47
N GLN A 132 20.46 11.06 -8.21
CA GLN A 132 21.58 11.25 -9.13
C GLN A 132 21.28 12.29 -10.21
N LYS A 133 20.05 12.33 -10.73
CA LYS A 133 19.64 13.33 -11.73
C LYS A 133 19.31 14.70 -11.16
N SER A 134 19.05 14.81 -9.86
CA SER A 134 18.82 16.09 -9.20
C SER A 134 20.10 16.85 -8.87
N SER A 135 21.25 16.16 -8.90
CA SER A 135 22.58 16.69 -8.57
C SER A 135 23.42 17.08 -9.79
N VAL A 136 22.80 17.11 -10.99
CA VAL A 136 23.40 17.55 -12.27
C VAL A 136 22.64 18.78 -12.76
#